data_AF-A0A4Q2RUD5-F1
#
_entry.id   AF-A0A4Q2RUD5-F1
#
_cell.length_a   1.000
_cell.length_b   1.000
_cell.length_c   1.000
_cell.angle_alpha   90.00
_cell.angle_beta   90.00
_cell.angle_gamma   90.00
#
_symmetry.space_group_name_H-M   'P 1'
#
loop_
_entity.id
_entity.type
_entity.pdbx_description
1 polymer ?
#
loop_
_entity_poly.entity_id
_entity_poly.type
_entity_poly.pdbx_seq_one_letter_code
_entity_poly.pdbx_strand_id
1 'polypeptide(L)'
;MNARNPTPDVEVRRSRRRRRTVSAYRDGERIVVLIPATMSKRDEATWVADMVKRIERQERRKLRSDDDLVARAATLNDLYLGGLAVPASVRWVTNQHARWGSCTPGDRTIRLSDRLQQMPGWVVDYVLVHELAHLLEAGHTAEFWAWVDRYPKAEKAKGYLEGYSTGARLRPPPGAGPE
;
A
#
# COMPACT_ATOMS: atom_id res chain seq x y z
N MET A 1 -20.82 -9.86 -2.45
CA MET A 1 -20.21 -11.13 -1.99
C MET A 1 -18.91 -10.79 -1.27
N ASN A 2 -18.85 -10.99 0.05
CA ASN A 2 -17.74 -10.57 0.89
C ASN A 2 -16.49 -11.42 0.61
N ALA A 3 -15.46 -10.80 0.03
CA ALA A 3 -14.13 -11.39 0.01
C ALA A 3 -13.68 -11.59 1.46
N ARG A 4 -13.59 -12.84 1.91
CA ARG A 4 -12.93 -13.15 3.18
C ARG A 4 -11.50 -12.65 3.05
N ASN A 5 -11.11 -11.67 3.86
CA ASN A 5 -9.70 -11.36 4.05
C ASN A 5 -9.00 -12.68 4.41
N PRO A 6 -7.94 -13.10 3.68
CA PRO A 6 -7.22 -14.30 4.04
C PRO A 6 -6.71 -14.13 5.47
N THR A 7 -6.97 -15.13 6.31
CA THR A 7 -6.40 -15.19 7.66
C THR A 7 -4.89 -15.02 7.52
N PRO A 8 -4.25 -14.09 8.23
CA PRO A 8 -2.82 -13.87 8.08
C PRO A 8 -2.06 -15.18 8.34
N ASP A 9 -1.03 -15.47 7.55
CA ASP A 9 -0.13 -16.59 7.81
C ASP A 9 0.63 -16.28 9.11
N VAL A 10 0.41 -17.07 10.16
CA VAL A 10 0.99 -16.82 11.49
C VAL A 10 1.96 -17.93 11.85
N GLU A 11 3.22 -17.55 12.10
CA GLU A 11 4.26 -18.46 12.57
C GLU A 11 4.53 -18.21 14.06
N VAL A 12 4.44 -19.25 14.90
CA VAL A 12 4.74 -19.14 16.32
C VAL A 12 6.12 -19.72 16.63
N ARG A 13 7.05 -18.87 17.07
CA ARG A 13 8.41 -19.27 17.47
C ARG A 13 8.56 -19.31 18.99
N ARG A 14 8.81 -20.50 19.54
CA ARG A 14 9.06 -20.69 20.98
C ARG A 14 10.52 -20.40 21.34
N SER A 15 10.75 -19.62 22.38
CA SER A 15 12.10 -19.24 22.85
C SER A 15 12.34 -19.64 24.30
N ARG A 16 13.42 -20.40 24.55
CA ARG A 16 13.88 -20.77 25.90
C ARG A 16 14.52 -19.59 26.66
N ARG A 17 14.98 -18.55 25.95
CA ARG A 17 15.59 -17.35 26.55
C ARG A 17 14.56 -16.36 27.11
N ARG A 18 13.31 -16.43 26.64
CA ARG A 18 12.22 -15.54 27.07
C ARG A 18 11.44 -16.19 28.20
N ARG A 19 11.25 -15.45 29.29
CA ARG A 19 10.55 -15.97 30.49
C ARG A 19 9.08 -15.54 30.58
N ARG A 20 8.76 -14.32 30.16
CA ARG A 20 7.40 -13.74 30.29
C ARG A 20 6.97 -12.88 29.11
N THR A 21 7.86 -12.59 28.17
CA THR A 21 7.65 -11.61 27.11
C THR A 21 7.18 -12.27 25.83
N VAL A 22 6.11 -11.70 25.25
CA VAL A 22 5.62 -12.02 23.90
C VAL A 22 5.89 -10.84 22.99
N SER A 23 6.38 -11.09 21.77
CA SER A 23 6.50 -10.06 20.74
C SER A 23 6.03 -10.60 19.40
N ALA A 24 5.54 -9.72 18.53
CA ALA A 24 5.22 -10.07 17.16
C ALA A 24 5.76 -9.02 16.19
N TYR A 25 6.06 -9.44 14.97
CA TYR A 25 6.48 -8.59 13.87
C TYR A 25 6.06 -9.19 12.53
N ARG A 26 6.08 -8.38 11.48
CA ARG A 26 5.79 -8.80 10.11
C ARG A 26 7.09 -9.26 9.44
N ASP A 27 7.07 -10.44 8.82
CA ASP A 27 8.16 -11.02 8.03
C ASP A 27 7.60 -11.45 6.67
N GLY A 28 7.75 -10.59 5.66
CA GLY A 28 7.05 -10.74 4.38
C GLY A 28 5.53 -10.77 4.56
N GLU A 29 4.88 -11.84 4.10
CA GLU A 29 3.43 -12.04 4.25
C GLU A 29 3.03 -12.60 5.63
N ARG A 30 4.00 -13.12 6.40
CA ARG A 30 3.75 -13.79 7.68
C ARG A 30 3.82 -12.85 8.86
N ILE A 31 3.05 -13.15 9.90
CA ILE A 31 3.20 -12.56 11.23
C ILE A 31 3.94 -13.57 12.10
N VAL A 32 5.15 -13.23 12.53
CA VAL A 32 5.95 -14.07 13.43
C VAL A 32 5.67 -13.65 14.86
N VAL A 33 5.19 -14.58 15.70
CA VAL A 33 4.94 -14.38 17.13
C VAL A 33 5.95 -15.17 17.95
N LEU A 34 6.75 -14.47 18.75
CA LEU A 34 7.77 -15.04 19.63
C LEU A 34 7.22 -15.18 21.06
N ILE A 35 7.12 -16.41 21.56
CA ILE A 35 6.58 -16.74 22.89
C ILE A 35 7.61 -17.48 23.78
N PRO A 36 7.48 -17.43 25.12
CA PRO A 36 8.25 -18.28 26.04
C PRO A 36 8.04 -19.77 25.78
N ALA A 37 9.12 -20.57 25.84
CA ALA A 37 9.03 -22.02 25.62
C ALA A 37 8.12 -22.74 26.62
N THR A 38 7.99 -22.19 27.84
CA THR A 38 7.20 -22.73 28.95
C THR A 38 5.73 -22.30 28.93
N MET A 39 5.29 -21.50 27.95
CA MET A 39 3.91 -21.01 27.87
C MET A 39 2.93 -22.15 27.58
N SER A 40 1.82 -22.18 28.33
CA SER A 40 0.73 -23.14 28.12
C SER A 40 0.05 -22.92 26.77
N LYS A 41 -0.52 -23.98 26.18
CA LYS A 41 -1.23 -23.87 24.89
C LYS A 41 -2.44 -22.92 24.93
N ARG A 42 -3.11 -22.84 26.09
CA ARG A 42 -4.27 -21.95 26.27
C ARG A 42 -3.84 -20.49 26.29
N ASP A 43 -2.77 -20.18 27.02
CA ASP A 43 -2.22 -18.83 27.09
C ASP A 43 -1.62 -18.42 25.74
N GLU A 44 -0.91 -19.35 25.08
CA GLU A 44 -0.37 -19.14 23.74
C GLU A 44 -1.44 -18.67 22.75
N ALA A 45 -2.56 -19.40 22.64
CA ALA A 45 -3.63 -19.04 21.71
C ALA A 45 -4.17 -17.61 21.96
N THR A 46 -4.31 -17.25 23.23
CA THR A 46 -4.77 -15.91 23.65
C THR A 46 -3.75 -14.84 23.26
N TRP A 47 -2.49 -15.03 23.63
CA TRP A 47 -1.41 -14.08 23.34
C TRP A 47 -1.13 -13.93 21.84
N VAL A 48 -1.17 -15.03 21.08
CA VAL A 48 -0.99 -15.02 19.62
C VAL A 48 -2.11 -14.19 18.98
N ALA A 49 -3.37 -14.43 19.34
CA ALA A 49 -4.51 -13.68 18.79
C ALA A 49 -4.41 -12.17 19.08
N ASP A 50 -4.04 -11.79 20.31
CA ASP A 50 -3.88 -10.39 20.69
C ASP A 50 -2.71 -9.72 19.96
N MET A 51 -1.59 -10.42 19.80
CA MET A 51 -0.44 -9.88 19.07
C MET A 51 -0.71 -9.72 17.59
N VAL A 52 -1.40 -10.67 16.95
CA VAL A 52 -1.85 -10.56 15.56
C VAL A 52 -2.74 -9.34 15.38
N LYS A 53 -3.78 -9.20 16.21
CA LYS A 53 -4.66 -8.01 16.20
C LYS A 53 -3.90 -6.71 16.37
N ARG A 54 -2.86 -6.70 17.22
CA ARG A 54 -2.01 -5.52 17.45
C ARG A 54 -1.23 -5.13 16.20
N ILE A 55 -0.61 -6.10 15.52
CA ILE A 55 0.12 -5.87 14.26
C ILE A 55 -0.84 -5.37 13.19
N GLU A 56 -1.95 -6.07 12.97
CA GLU A 56 -2.94 -5.66 11.97
C GLU A 56 -3.50 -4.25 12.26
N ARG A 57 -3.76 -3.91 13.53
CA ARG A 57 -4.24 -2.58 13.91
C ARG A 57 -3.17 -1.52 13.67
N GLN A 58 -1.91 -1.82 13.94
CA GLN A 58 -0.80 -0.91 13.68
C GLN A 58 -0.65 -0.67 12.18
N GLU A 59 -0.87 -1.68 11.35
CA GLU A 59 -0.82 -1.55 9.89
C GLU A 59 -2.04 -0.84 9.34
N ARG A 60 -3.25 -1.16 9.83
CA ARG A 60 -4.47 -0.40 9.52
C ARG A 60 -4.33 1.08 9.86
N ARG A 61 -3.65 1.41 10.95
CA ARG A 61 -3.32 2.81 11.31
C ARG A 61 -2.28 3.46 10.40
N LYS A 62 -1.48 2.67 9.67
CA LYS A 62 -0.54 3.17 8.65
C LYS A 62 -1.19 3.31 7.28
N LEU A 63 -2.37 2.69 7.07
CA LEU A 63 -3.13 2.86 5.84
C LEU A 63 -3.55 4.32 5.73
N ARG A 64 -3.26 4.92 4.57
CA ARG A 64 -3.64 6.30 4.26
C ARG A 64 -5.14 6.32 4.05
N SER A 65 -5.86 7.24 4.69
CA SER A 65 -7.30 7.38 4.51
C SER A 65 -7.65 8.03 3.16
N ASP A 66 -8.93 8.04 2.79
CA ASP A 66 -9.41 8.82 1.64
C ASP A 66 -9.23 10.33 1.89
N ASP A 67 -9.45 10.80 3.12
CA ASP A 67 -9.23 12.21 3.50
C ASP A 67 -7.75 12.62 3.33
N ASP A 68 -6.81 11.76 3.75
CA ASP A 68 -5.38 11.97 3.50
C ASP A 68 -5.09 12.07 2.01
N LEU A 69 -5.76 11.24 1.21
CA LEU A 69 -5.56 11.18 -0.24
C LEU A 69 -6.10 12.44 -0.93
N VAL A 70 -7.26 12.94 -0.50
CA VAL A 70 -7.86 14.19 -0.99
C VAL A 70 -6.96 15.39 -0.64
N ALA A 71 -6.55 15.52 0.62
CA ALA A 71 -5.67 16.62 1.06
C ALA A 71 -4.34 16.63 0.29
N ARG A 72 -3.81 15.43 0.04
CA ARG A 72 -2.58 15.25 -0.73
C ARG A 72 -2.75 15.59 -2.21
N ALA A 73 -3.86 15.18 -2.82
CA ALA A 73 -4.17 15.54 -4.20
C ALA A 73 -4.28 17.06 -4.38
N ALA A 74 -4.92 17.77 -3.45
CA ALA A 74 -5.00 19.23 -3.46
C ALA A 74 -3.60 19.86 -3.38
N THR A 75 -2.76 19.41 -2.43
CA THR A 75 -1.38 19.89 -2.30
C THR A 75 -0.56 19.69 -3.58
N LEU A 76 -0.67 18.52 -4.21
CA LEU A 76 0.06 18.21 -5.45
C LEU A 76 -0.46 19.01 -6.64
N ASN A 77 -1.77 19.21 -6.74
CA ASN A 77 -2.39 20.05 -7.75
C ASN A 77 -1.85 21.49 -7.67
N ASP A 78 -1.79 22.06 -6.47
CA ASP A 78 -1.28 23.42 -6.26
C ASP A 78 0.20 23.53 -6.61
N LEU A 79 1.03 22.59 -6.13
CA LEU A 79 2.48 22.64 -6.31
C LEU A 79 2.93 22.38 -7.75
N TYR A 80 2.29 21.44 -8.44
CA TYR A 80 2.80 20.92 -9.71
C TYR A 80 1.89 21.21 -10.91
N LEU A 81 0.60 21.41 -10.69
CA LEU A 81 -0.39 21.59 -11.76
C LEU A 81 -1.05 22.99 -11.72
N GLY A 82 -0.54 23.89 -10.88
CA GLY A 82 -0.99 25.28 -10.79
C GLY A 82 -2.40 25.45 -10.25
N GLY A 83 -2.93 24.46 -9.51
CA GLY A 83 -4.28 24.49 -8.98
C GLY A 83 -5.38 24.16 -10.01
N LEU A 84 -5.04 23.86 -11.26
CA LEU A 84 -6.01 23.71 -12.36
C LEU A 84 -6.76 22.37 -12.36
N ALA A 85 -6.15 21.32 -11.81
CA ALA A 85 -6.64 19.95 -11.87
C ALA A 85 -7.48 19.57 -10.65
N VAL A 86 -8.51 20.34 -10.32
CA VAL A 86 -9.33 20.11 -9.10
C VAL A 86 -10.22 18.87 -9.25
N PRO A 87 -10.00 17.74 -8.54
CA PRO A 87 -10.86 16.57 -8.65
C PRO A 87 -12.18 16.76 -7.89
N ALA A 88 -13.25 16.11 -8.33
CA ALA A 88 -14.50 16.03 -7.56
C ALA A 88 -14.41 15.01 -6.43
N SER A 89 -13.64 13.93 -6.62
CA SER A 89 -13.35 12.95 -5.56
C SER A 89 -12.03 12.24 -5.82
N VAL A 90 -11.37 11.82 -4.75
CA VAL A 90 -10.16 10.99 -4.79
C VAL A 90 -10.30 9.92 -3.71
N ARG A 91 -10.17 8.63 -4.08
CA ARG A 91 -10.36 7.54 -3.12
C ARG A 91 -9.53 6.31 -3.41
N TRP A 92 -9.30 5.50 -2.38
CA TRP A 92 -8.76 4.15 -2.50
C TRP A 92 -9.80 3.16 -3.02
N VAL A 93 -9.37 2.21 -3.84
CA VAL A 93 -10.20 1.10 -4.32
C VAL A 93 -9.44 -0.22 -4.36
N THR A 94 -10.14 -1.30 -4.04
CA THR A 94 -9.57 -2.66 -3.99
C THR A 94 -9.70 -3.42 -5.31
N ASN A 95 -10.51 -2.92 -6.25
CA ASN A 95 -10.83 -3.59 -7.52
C ASN A 95 -10.00 -3.11 -8.72
N GLN A 96 -8.89 -2.39 -8.50
CA GLN A 96 -7.92 -2.05 -9.55
C GLN A 96 -6.71 -2.99 -9.52
N HIS A 97 -6.80 -4.08 -10.28
CA HIS A 97 -5.74 -5.10 -10.33
C HIS A 97 -4.75 -4.89 -11.48
N ALA A 98 -5.19 -4.31 -12.60
CA ALA A 98 -4.37 -4.13 -13.80
C ALA A 98 -3.70 -2.74 -13.90
N ARG A 99 -4.09 -1.79 -13.04
CA ARG A 99 -3.61 -0.41 -13.06
C ARG A 99 -3.39 0.11 -11.64
N TRP A 100 -2.59 1.17 -11.51
CA TRP A 100 -2.28 1.80 -10.22
C TRP A 100 -3.27 2.90 -9.85
N GLY A 101 -3.81 3.60 -10.86
CA GLY A 101 -4.87 4.57 -10.70
C GLY A 101 -5.80 4.62 -11.92
N SER A 102 -6.85 5.43 -11.81
CA SER A 102 -7.68 5.84 -12.95
C SER A 102 -8.36 7.17 -12.66
N CYS A 103 -8.46 7.99 -13.70
CA CYS A 103 -9.26 9.21 -13.74
C CYS A 103 -10.44 9.03 -14.70
N THR A 104 -11.62 9.52 -14.31
CA THR A 104 -12.75 9.71 -15.22
C THR A 104 -12.93 11.21 -15.43
N PRO A 105 -12.42 11.80 -16.52
CA PRO A 105 -12.40 13.26 -16.68
C PRO A 105 -13.79 13.90 -16.68
N GLY A 106 -14.81 13.19 -17.21
CA GLY A 106 -16.19 13.70 -17.30
C GLY A 106 -16.87 13.98 -15.96
N ASP A 107 -16.60 13.17 -14.93
CA ASP A 107 -17.12 13.38 -13.57
C ASP A 107 -16.02 13.81 -12.58
N ARG A 108 -14.79 13.98 -13.08
CA ARG A 108 -13.59 14.38 -12.33
C ARG A 108 -13.28 13.46 -11.13
N THR A 109 -13.61 12.18 -11.25
CA THR A 109 -13.33 11.19 -10.20
C THR A 109 -11.98 10.51 -10.39
N ILE A 110 -11.20 10.42 -9.32
CA ILE A 110 -9.91 9.73 -9.29
C ILE A 110 -9.97 8.56 -8.31
N ARG A 111 -9.44 7.42 -8.74
CA ARG A 111 -9.42 6.18 -7.95
C ARG A 111 -8.00 5.60 -7.96
N LEU A 112 -7.44 5.34 -6.80
CA LEU A 112 -6.13 4.71 -6.65
C LEU A 112 -6.26 3.28 -6.11
N SER A 113 -5.44 2.36 -6.63
CA SER A 113 -5.34 0.99 -6.14
C SER A 113 -4.84 0.98 -4.69
N ASP A 114 -5.52 0.24 -3.81
CA ASP A 114 -5.13 0.03 -2.41
C ASP A 114 -3.73 -0.61 -2.25
N ARG A 115 -3.24 -1.31 -3.29
CA ARG A 115 -1.87 -1.84 -3.35
C ARG A 115 -0.80 -0.74 -3.21
N LEU A 116 -1.11 0.50 -3.57
CA LEU A 116 -0.21 1.64 -3.39
C LEU A 116 -0.09 2.08 -1.92
N GLN A 117 -1.02 1.68 -1.04
CA GLN A 117 -0.99 2.12 0.37
C GLN A 117 0.27 1.65 1.11
N GLN A 118 0.85 0.52 0.68
CA GLN A 118 2.10 0.00 1.23
C GLN A 118 3.35 0.56 0.55
N MET A 119 3.19 1.30 -0.55
CA MET A 119 4.31 1.88 -1.29
C MET A 119 4.82 3.17 -0.65
N PRO A 120 6.08 3.56 -0.95
CA PRO A 120 6.63 4.83 -0.50
C PRO A 120 5.74 6.00 -0.91
N GLY A 121 5.66 7.03 -0.06
CA GLY A 121 4.77 8.16 -0.29
C GLY A 121 4.98 8.85 -1.64
N TRP A 122 6.22 8.95 -2.11
CA TRP A 122 6.55 9.59 -3.39
C TRP A 122 6.08 8.80 -4.62
N VAL A 123 5.81 7.49 -4.47
CA VAL A 123 5.19 6.68 -5.52
C VAL A 123 3.70 6.99 -5.60
N VAL A 124 3.04 7.13 -4.45
CA VAL A 124 1.62 7.55 -4.39
C VAL A 124 1.44 8.94 -4.98
N ASP A 125 2.34 9.87 -4.67
CA ASP A 125 2.32 11.23 -5.23
C ASP A 125 2.39 11.21 -6.76
N TYR A 126 3.30 10.40 -7.31
CA TYR A 126 3.44 10.27 -8.75
C TYR A 126 2.14 9.76 -9.40
N VAL A 127 1.54 8.71 -8.84
CA VAL A 127 0.26 8.19 -9.38
C VAL A 127 -0.84 9.25 -9.25
N LEU A 128 -0.92 9.97 -8.13
CA LEU A 128 -1.86 11.08 -7.98
C LEU A 128 -1.65 12.17 -9.04
N VAL A 129 -0.41 12.63 -9.26
CA VAL A 129 -0.10 13.64 -10.29
C VAL A 129 -0.48 13.12 -11.68
N HIS A 130 -0.24 11.85 -11.97
CA HIS A 130 -0.66 11.21 -13.22
C HIS A 130 -2.18 11.28 -13.42
N GLU A 131 -2.96 10.88 -12.42
CA GLU A 131 -4.43 10.91 -12.52
C GLU A 131 -4.99 12.34 -12.52
N LEU A 132 -4.35 13.29 -11.82
CA LEU A 132 -4.71 14.70 -11.85
C LEU A 132 -4.41 15.31 -13.24
N ALA A 133 -3.29 14.96 -13.87
CA ALA A 133 -2.96 15.42 -15.22
C ALA A 133 -4.03 14.98 -16.24
N HIS A 134 -4.68 13.83 -16.03
CA HIS A 134 -5.82 13.39 -16.85
C HIS A 134 -7.04 14.31 -16.79
N LEU A 135 -7.16 15.19 -15.78
CA LEU A 135 -8.19 16.23 -15.73
C LEU A 135 -7.89 17.42 -16.65
N LEU A 136 -6.63 17.57 -17.08
CA LEU A 136 -6.16 18.64 -17.97
C LEU A 136 -6.00 18.12 -19.41
N GLU A 137 -5.50 16.89 -19.55
CA GLU A 137 -5.25 16.25 -20.84
C GLU A 137 -5.61 14.76 -20.77
N ALA A 138 -6.63 14.34 -21.52
CA ALA A 138 -7.20 12.99 -21.39
C ALA A 138 -6.26 11.90 -21.92
N GLY A 139 -5.49 12.19 -22.97
CA GLY A 139 -4.56 11.23 -23.57
C GLY A 139 -3.15 11.32 -22.99
N HIS A 140 -2.34 10.29 -23.17
CA HIS A 140 -0.90 10.31 -22.83
C HIS A 140 -0.06 11.04 -23.90
N THR A 141 -0.45 12.27 -24.25
CA THR A 141 0.24 13.12 -25.23
C THR A 141 1.53 13.73 -24.68
N ALA A 142 2.27 14.49 -25.50
CA ALA A 142 3.45 15.22 -25.04
C ALA A 142 3.08 16.24 -23.95
N GLU A 143 1.94 16.91 -24.10
CA GLU A 143 1.38 17.88 -23.14
C GLU A 143 1.02 17.21 -21.82
N PHE A 144 0.44 16.01 -21.85
CA PHE A 144 0.20 15.22 -20.65
C PHE A 144 1.50 14.92 -19.89
N TRP A 145 2.53 14.45 -20.59
CA TRP A 145 3.82 14.16 -19.95
C TRP A 145 4.50 15.43 -19.45
N ALA A 146 4.35 16.56 -20.14
CA ALA A 146 4.82 17.86 -19.67
C ALA A 146 4.15 18.31 -18.36
N TRP A 147 2.91 17.86 -18.05
CA TRP A 147 2.30 18.04 -16.73
C TRP A 147 2.87 17.08 -15.69
N VAL A 148 2.93 15.79 -16.02
CA VAL A 148 3.39 14.74 -15.09
C VAL A 148 4.84 14.96 -14.66
N ASP A 149 5.71 15.34 -15.60
CA ASP A 149 7.15 15.49 -15.36
C ASP A 149 7.50 16.74 -14.52
N ARG A 150 6.51 17.59 -14.18
CA ARG A 150 6.66 18.65 -13.17
C ARG A 150 6.85 18.08 -11.76
N TYR A 151 6.43 16.84 -11.52
CA TYR A 151 6.71 16.15 -10.27
C TYR A 151 8.18 15.69 -10.22
N PRO A 152 9.02 16.19 -9.28
CA PRO A 152 10.48 15.97 -9.33
C PRO A 152 10.93 14.51 -9.21
N LYS A 153 10.06 13.60 -8.77
CA LYS A 153 10.37 12.17 -8.61
C LYS A 153 9.65 11.29 -9.64
N ALA A 154 9.12 11.86 -10.72
CA ALA A 154 8.36 11.14 -11.73
C ALA A 154 9.14 9.95 -12.31
N GLU A 155 10.34 10.18 -12.83
CA GLU A 155 11.19 9.12 -13.40
C GLU A 155 11.51 8.00 -12.39
N LYS A 156 11.84 8.39 -11.16
CA LYS A 156 12.10 7.42 -10.08
C LYS A 156 10.87 6.55 -9.78
N ALA A 157 9.67 7.14 -9.84
CA ALA A 157 8.41 6.45 -9.56
C ALA A 157 8.00 5.53 -10.70
N LYS A 158 8.19 5.94 -11.95
CA LYS A 158 8.04 5.07 -13.13
C LYS A 158 8.88 3.79 -12.96
N GLY A 159 10.18 3.93 -12.68
CA GLY A 159 11.07 2.78 -12.48
C GLY A 159 10.70 1.89 -11.29
N TYR A 160 10.24 2.47 -10.18
CA TYR A 160 9.76 1.69 -9.03
C TYR A 160 8.53 0.86 -9.37
N LEU A 161 7.53 1.46 -10.04
CA LEU A 161 6.29 0.79 -10.40
C LEU A 161 6.52 -0.30 -11.45
N GLU A 162 7.44 -0.07 -12.39
CA GLU A 162 7.89 -1.09 -13.36
C GLU A 162 8.55 -2.26 -12.64
N GLY A 163 9.54 -1.99 -11.78
CA GLY A 163 10.24 -3.02 -11.00
C GLY A 163 9.29 -3.81 -10.09
N TYR A 164 8.35 -3.14 -9.42
CA TYR A 164 7.33 -3.79 -8.61
C TYR A 164 6.40 -4.67 -9.45
N SER A 165 5.95 -4.18 -10.61
CA SER A 165 5.07 -4.94 -11.52
C SER A 165 5.76 -6.18 -12.09
N THR A 166 7.05 -6.07 -12.41
CA THR A 166 7.88 -7.21 -12.85
C THR A 166 8.10 -8.19 -11.70
N GLY A 167 8.51 -7.72 -10.52
CA GLY A 167 8.72 -8.54 -9.34
C GLY A 167 7.46 -9.28 -8.87
N ALA A 168 6.30 -8.64 -8.93
CA ALA A 168 5.01 -9.28 -8.62
C ALA A 168 4.62 -10.39 -9.62
N ARG A 169 5.19 -10.39 -10.82
CA ARG A 169 5.02 -11.49 -11.81
C ARG A 169 6.07 -12.58 -11.64
N LEU A 170 7.20 -12.29 -10.98
CA LEU A 170 8.24 -13.28 -10.72
C LEU A 170 7.79 -14.21 -9.60
N ARG A 171 7.94 -15.52 -9.82
CA ARG A 171 7.82 -16.50 -8.74
C ARG A 171 9.04 -16.37 -7.83
N PRO A 172 8.91 -16.44 -6.50
CA PRO A 172 10.08 -16.51 -5.63
C PRO A 172 10.96 -17.70 -6.03
N PRO A 173 12.29 -17.58 -5.93
CA PRO A 173 13.20 -18.65 -6.31
C PRO A 173 12.94 -19.90 -5.46
N PRO A 174 13.06 -21.11 -6.05
CA PRO A 174 12.92 -22.34 -5.29
C PRO A 174 13.95 -22.38 -4.14
N GLY A 175 13.48 -22.61 -2.91
CA GLY A 175 14.32 -22.69 -1.70
C GLY A 175 14.19 -21.52 -0.72
N ALA A 176 13.41 -20.48 -1.02
CA ALA A 176 13.17 -19.35 -0.09
C ALA A 176 11.97 -19.57 0.87
N GLY A 177 11.68 -20.83 1.22
CA GLY A 177 10.75 -21.19 2.31
C GLY A 177 11.54 -21.66 3.52
N PRO A 178 11.07 -21.43 4.77
CA PRO A 178 11.79 -21.91 5.94
C PRO A 178 11.74 -23.45 5.94
N GLU A 179 12.92 -24.07 6.09
CA GLU A 179 13.08 -25.49 6.44
C GLU A 179 12.35 -25.85 7.74
#